data_AF-A0AAW0Y0E2-F1
#
_entry.id   AF-A0AAW0Y0E2-F1
#
_cell.length_a   1.000
_cell.length_b   1.000
_cell.length_c   1.000
_cell.angle_alpha   90.00
_cell.angle_beta   90.00
_cell.angle_gamma   90.00
#
_symmetry.space_group_name_H-M   'P 1'
#
loop_
_entity.id
_entity.type
_entity.pdbx_description
1 polymer ?
#
loop_
_entity_poly.entity_id
_entity_poly.type
_entity_poly.pdbx_seq_one_letter_code
_entity_poly.pdbx_strand_id
1 'polypeptide(L)'
;SLTRKYAATTECYIQGAFINSFKVHCISKGISGGTTVSGTMMVAQKIGIPIFVTGGIGGVHRGVECTLDISADLTELGRTPVTVVSAGVKSILDVCKTLEYLETQGVCVTVLGPDPRFPDFFTRESSYSAPCHIESPVVAALMMKKRAELKINSGILIAVPIPQEHEAEGKQIKDAIEEAVKEAELAVSGRDVTPYILQRVHEITGGQSLKLCFPWILSY
;
A
#
# COMPACT_ATOMS: atom_id res chain seq x y z
N SER A 1 -16.18 12.89 10.15
CA SER A 1 -14.73 13.14 10.17
C SER A 1 -14.26 13.51 8.76
N LEU A 2 -13.26 14.37 8.63
CA LEU A 2 -12.72 14.81 7.33
C LEU A 2 -12.19 13.64 6.46
N THR A 3 -11.91 12.47 7.04
CA THR A 3 -11.44 11.26 6.36
C THR A 3 -12.45 10.67 5.36
N ARG A 4 -13.77 10.83 5.60
CA ARG A 4 -14.80 10.36 4.65
C ARG A 4 -14.87 11.16 3.34
N LYS A 5 -14.33 12.38 3.27
CA LYS A 5 -14.37 13.22 2.06
C LYS A 5 -13.26 12.92 1.04
N TYR A 6 -12.25 12.12 1.40
CA TYR A 6 -11.07 11.88 0.56
C TYR A 6 -10.81 10.40 0.28
N ALA A 7 -11.80 9.53 0.49
CA ALA A 7 -11.71 8.14 0.07
C ALA A 7 -11.76 8.06 -1.46
N ALA A 8 -10.61 7.83 -2.09
CA ALA A 8 -10.56 7.49 -3.51
C ALA A 8 -10.99 6.02 -3.65
N THR A 9 -12.24 5.82 -4.03
CA THR A 9 -12.79 4.51 -4.40
C THR A 9 -12.21 4.10 -5.75
N THR A 10 -11.21 3.22 -5.76
CA THR A 10 -10.80 2.48 -6.95
C THR A 10 -11.38 1.08 -6.87
N GLU A 11 -12.62 0.91 -7.34
CA GLU A 11 -13.13 -0.42 -7.70
C GLU A 11 -13.11 -0.60 -9.23
N CYS A 12 -12.84 -1.85 -9.60
CA CYS A 12 -13.03 -2.49 -10.90
C CYS A 12 -11.90 -2.38 -11.95
N TYR A 13 -11.11 -3.46 -12.00
CA TYR A 13 -10.58 -4.11 -13.21
C TYR A 13 -10.14 -3.20 -14.36
N ILE A 14 -8.93 -2.65 -14.26
CA ILE A 14 -8.10 -2.36 -15.43
C ILE A 14 -6.67 -2.82 -15.11
N GLN A 15 -6.10 -3.64 -16.00
CA GLN A 15 -4.69 -4.04 -16.02
C GLN A 15 -3.78 -2.90 -15.56
N GLY A 16 -2.89 -3.21 -14.62
CA GLY A 16 -2.18 -2.24 -13.78
C GLY A 16 -1.65 -1.01 -14.51
N ALA A 17 -2.05 0.17 -14.02
CA ALA A 17 -1.47 1.45 -14.40
C ALA A 17 -0.10 1.61 -13.71
N PHE A 18 0.91 0.90 -14.22
CA PHE A 18 2.22 0.77 -13.55
C PHE A 18 3.14 2.00 -13.69
N ILE A 19 2.96 2.90 -14.68
CA ILE A 19 4.00 3.90 -15.01
C ILE A 19 3.41 5.24 -15.49
N ASN A 20 4.16 6.33 -15.30
CA ASN A 20 3.92 7.64 -15.91
C ASN A 20 3.53 7.57 -17.41
N SER A 21 4.09 6.60 -18.16
CA SER A 21 3.78 6.36 -19.57
C SER A 21 2.30 6.05 -19.81
N PHE A 22 1.66 5.27 -18.94
CA PHE A 22 0.22 4.98 -19.05
C PHE A 22 -0.63 6.21 -18.70
N LYS A 23 -0.21 6.98 -17.68
CA LYS A 23 -0.86 8.24 -17.31
C LYS A 23 -0.85 9.23 -18.49
N VAL A 24 0.31 9.41 -19.13
CA VAL A 24 0.49 10.26 -20.32
C VAL A 24 -0.36 9.74 -21.47
N HIS A 25 -0.40 8.43 -21.70
CA HIS A 25 -1.22 7.82 -22.75
C HIS A 25 -2.71 8.12 -22.55
N CYS A 26 -3.27 7.84 -21.36
CA CYS A 26 -4.67 8.08 -21.06
C CYS A 26 -5.04 9.57 -21.24
N ILE A 27 -4.23 10.47 -20.69
CA ILE A 27 -4.44 11.92 -20.81
C ILE A 27 -4.37 12.38 -22.27
N SER A 28 -3.39 11.90 -23.04
CA SER A 28 -3.22 12.27 -24.45
C SER A 28 -4.39 11.83 -25.35
N LYS A 29 -5.10 10.77 -24.94
CA LYS A 29 -6.22 10.19 -25.68
C LYS A 29 -7.58 10.61 -25.13
N GLY A 30 -7.62 11.30 -23.99
CA GLY A 30 -8.88 11.64 -23.31
C GLY A 30 -9.67 10.41 -22.86
N ILE A 31 -8.99 9.32 -22.52
CA ILE A 31 -9.63 8.06 -22.06
C ILE A 31 -9.52 7.91 -20.53
N SER A 32 -10.46 7.17 -19.96
CA SER A 32 -10.48 6.85 -18.52
C SER A 32 -9.43 5.79 -18.16
N GLY A 33 -8.92 5.86 -16.93
CA GLY A 33 -8.04 4.85 -16.34
C GLY A 33 -8.01 4.95 -14.81
N GLY A 34 -7.93 3.81 -14.13
CA GLY A 34 -7.79 3.77 -12.68
C GLY A 34 -6.38 4.18 -12.24
N THR A 35 -6.27 4.99 -11.18
CA THR A 35 -4.97 5.41 -10.64
C THR A 35 -4.47 4.48 -9.54
N THR A 36 -3.22 4.05 -9.63
CA THR A 36 -2.49 3.40 -8.52
C THR A 36 -2.18 4.42 -7.43
N VAL A 37 -1.62 3.96 -6.30
CA VAL A 37 -1.15 4.84 -5.20
C VAL A 37 -0.21 5.90 -5.76
N SER A 38 0.78 5.54 -6.59
CA SER A 38 1.67 6.52 -7.22
C SER A 38 0.93 7.53 -8.12
N GLY A 39 -0.07 7.10 -8.89
CA GLY A 39 -0.91 7.99 -9.70
C GLY A 39 -1.70 8.97 -8.84
N THR A 40 -2.34 8.46 -7.79
CA THR A 40 -3.14 9.25 -6.85
C THR A 40 -2.28 10.27 -6.10
N MET A 41 -1.06 9.89 -5.68
CA MET A 41 -0.10 10.80 -5.04
C MET A 41 0.24 12.00 -5.92
N MET A 42 0.57 11.77 -7.20
CA MET A 42 0.87 12.84 -8.14
C MET A 42 -0.29 13.83 -8.29
N VAL A 43 -1.52 13.30 -8.42
CA VAL A 43 -2.71 14.13 -8.54
C VAL A 43 -2.95 14.90 -7.25
N ALA A 44 -2.89 14.23 -6.10
CA ALA A 44 -3.09 14.82 -4.78
C ALA A 44 -2.13 15.98 -4.53
N GLN A 45 -0.83 15.80 -4.80
CA GLN A 45 0.16 16.86 -4.70
C GLN A 45 -0.18 18.05 -5.60
N LYS A 46 -0.55 17.79 -6.86
CA LYS A 46 -0.84 18.83 -7.85
C LYS A 46 -2.05 19.70 -7.46
N ILE A 47 -3.03 19.12 -6.76
CA ILE A 47 -4.24 19.82 -6.31
C ILE A 47 -4.19 20.24 -4.83
N GLY A 48 -3.05 20.07 -4.16
CA GLY A 48 -2.84 20.50 -2.78
C GLY A 48 -3.51 19.63 -1.72
N ILE A 49 -3.82 18.36 -2.02
CA ILE A 49 -4.28 17.38 -1.03
C ILE A 49 -3.05 16.73 -0.37
N PRO A 50 -2.83 16.94 0.94
CA PRO A 50 -1.60 16.49 1.60
C PRO A 50 -1.66 15.05 2.12
N ILE A 51 -2.82 14.39 2.05
CA ILE A 51 -3.05 13.05 2.61
C ILE A 51 -4.14 12.30 1.85
N PHE A 52 -3.99 10.98 1.70
CA PHE A 52 -5.08 10.09 1.30
C PHE A 52 -4.94 8.69 1.93
N VAL A 53 -6.00 7.90 1.79
CA VAL A 53 -6.10 6.54 2.36
C VAL A 53 -6.19 5.52 1.22
N THR A 54 -5.52 4.38 1.38
CA THR A 54 -5.63 3.21 0.51
C THR A 54 -5.66 1.95 1.37
N GLY A 55 -6.09 0.82 0.82
CA GLY A 55 -5.98 -0.46 1.53
C GLY A 55 -4.52 -0.78 1.86
N GLY A 56 -3.66 -0.81 0.84
CA GLY A 56 -2.27 -1.25 0.97
C GLY A 56 -1.43 -0.68 -0.17
N ILE A 57 -0.23 -0.20 0.10
CA ILE A 57 0.66 0.28 -0.95
C ILE A 57 1.23 -0.91 -1.75
N GLY A 58 1.67 -0.66 -2.98
CA GLY A 58 2.60 -1.56 -3.64
C GLY A 58 3.98 -1.53 -2.96
N GLY A 59 4.87 -2.44 -3.36
CA GLY A 59 6.17 -2.57 -2.72
C GLY A 59 7.13 -3.41 -3.54
N VAL A 60 8.14 -3.96 -2.87
CA VAL A 60 9.08 -4.88 -3.47
C VAL A 60 8.43 -6.26 -3.56
N HIS A 61 8.45 -6.88 -4.74
CA HIS A 61 7.91 -8.22 -4.92
C HIS A 61 8.88 -9.28 -4.38
N ARG A 62 8.33 -10.45 -4.03
CA ARG A 62 9.14 -11.62 -3.70
C ARG A 62 9.92 -12.06 -4.95
N GLY A 63 11.18 -12.49 -4.79
CA GLY A 63 12.07 -12.82 -5.92
C GLY A 63 12.68 -11.63 -6.67
N VAL A 64 12.63 -10.41 -6.10
CA VAL A 64 13.16 -9.17 -6.72
C VAL A 64 14.62 -9.27 -7.18
N GLU A 65 15.43 -10.09 -6.51
CA GLU A 65 16.84 -10.34 -6.87
C GLU A 65 17.01 -10.85 -8.31
N CYS A 66 15.98 -11.49 -8.87
CA CYS A 66 15.97 -11.99 -10.25
C CYS A 66 15.06 -11.15 -11.15
N THR A 67 13.96 -10.60 -10.62
CA THR A 67 12.91 -9.97 -11.43
C THR A 67 13.03 -8.46 -11.53
N LEU A 68 13.65 -7.83 -10.52
CA LEU A 68 13.63 -6.38 -10.30
C LEU A 68 12.21 -5.79 -10.27
N ASP A 69 11.20 -6.60 -9.91
CA ASP A 69 9.80 -6.18 -9.83
C ASP A 69 9.56 -5.36 -8.55
N ILE A 70 9.60 -4.04 -8.71
CA ILE A 70 9.46 -3.05 -7.63
C ILE A 70 8.38 -2.05 -8.02
N SER A 71 7.40 -1.87 -7.14
CA SER A 71 6.31 -0.91 -7.37
C SER A 71 6.81 0.52 -7.49
N ALA A 72 6.28 1.24 -8.48
CA ALA A 72 6.48 2.68 -8.64
C ALA A 72 5.96 3.50 -7.43
N ASP A 73 5.10 2.92 -6.59
CA ASP A 73 4.61 3.55 -5.36
C ASP A 73 5.76 3.94 -4.42
N LEU A 74 6.81 3.13 -4.32
CA LEU A 74 7.94 3.40 -3.42
C LEU A 74 8.77 4.59 -3.87
N THR A 75 9.03 4.67 -5.17
CA THR A 75 9.75 5.82 -5.75
C THR A 75 8.89 7.08 -5.70
N GLU A 76 7.57 6.96 -5.87
CA GLU A 76 6.66 8.09 -5.74
C GLU A 76 6.60 8.61 -4.30
N LEU A 77 6.53 7.72 -3.30
CA LEU A 77 6.67 8.07 -1.88
C LEU A 77 7.98 8.81 -1.61
N GLY A 78 9.09 8.47 -2.27
CA GLY A 78 10.37 9.17 -2.10
C GLY A 78 10.40 10.62 -2.58
N ARG A 79 9.54 10.99 -3.54
CA ARG A 79 9.61 12.29 -4.23
C ARG A 79 8.36 13.15 -4.12
N THR A 80 7.28 12.61 -3.57
CA THR A 80 5.98 13.29 -3.54
C THR A 80 5.54 13.52 -2.08
N PRO A 81 5.44 14.80 -1.64
CA PRO A 81 5.16 15.21 -0.28
C PRO A 81 3.69 15.01 0.14
N VAL A 82 3.18 13.79 -0.02
CA VAL A 82 1.82 13.35 0.34
C VAL A 82 1.91 12.24 1.38
N THR A 83 1.07 12.32 2.41
CA THR A 83 0.92 11.27 3.42
C THR A 83 -0.02 10.18 2.91
N VAL A 84 0.38 8.92 3.04
CA VAL A 84 -0.40 7.75 2.67
C VAL A 84 -0.72 6.97 3.93
N VAL A 85 -2.01 6.75 4.19
CA VAL A 85 -2.47 5.86 5.25
C VAL A 85 -2.85 4.53 4.60
N SER A 86 -2.26 3.43 5.08
CA SER A 86 -2.53 2.08 4.56
C SER A 86 -2.39 1.01 5.63
N ALA A 87 -2.82 -0.21 5.33
CA ALA A 87 -2.61 -1.39 6.16
C ALA A 87 -1.18 -1.93 6.03
N GLY A 88 -0.21 -1.05 5.77
CA GLY A 88 1.14 -1.42 5.32
C GLY A 88 1.18 -1.72 3.82
N VAL A 89 1.91 -2.77 3.46
CA VAL A 89 2.12 -3.24 2.08
C VAL A 89 1.23 -4.45 1.80
N LYS A 90 0.75 -4.62 0.57
CA LYS A 90 -0.07 -5.81 0.21
C LYS A 90 0.65 -7.12 0.55
N SER A 91 -0.05 -8.11 1.12
CA SER A 91 0.59 -9.33 1.67
C SER A 91 1.30 -10.23 0.65
N ILE A 92 1.12 -9.98 -0.64
CA ILE A 92 1.84 -10.69 -1.72
C ILE A 92 3.30 -10.22 -1.86
N LEU A 93 3.69 -9.15 -1.15
CA LEU A 93 4.96 -8.46 -1.29
C LEU A 93 5.98 -8.90 -0.22
N ASP A 94 7.21 -8.43 -0.36
CA ASP A 94 8.29 -8.61 0.59
C ASP A 94 8.37 -7.38 1.51
N VAL A 95 7.94 -7.53 2.76
CA VAL A 95 7.90 -6.43 3.75
C VAL A 95 9.31 -5.91 4.06
N CYS A 96 10.28 -6.81 4.25
CA CYS A 96 11.65 -6.45 4.60
C CYS A 96 12.27 -5.57 3.51
N LYS A 97 12.29 -6.07 2.29
CA LYS A 97 12.88 -5.35 1.16
C LYS A 97 12.12 -4.07 0.85
N THR A 98 10.82 -4.03 1.12
CA THR A 98 10.03 -2.79 0.97
C THR A 98 10.44 -1.72 1.99
N LEU A 99 10.63 -2.08 3.26
CA LEU A 99 11.08 -1.14 4.29
C LEU A 99 12.49 -0.60 3.98
N GLU A 100 13.42 -1.46 3.57
CA GLU A 100 14.78 -1.08 3.14
C GLU A 100 14.76 -0.13 1.94
N TYR A 101 13.89 -0.39 0.96
CA TYR A 101 13.74 0.48 -0.20
C TYR A 101 13.15 1.85 0.21
N LEU A 102 12.15 1.87 1.09
CA LEU A 102 11.54 3.10 1.61
C LEU A 102 12.54 3.95 2.39
N GLU A 103 13.39 3.31 3.21
CA GLU A 103 14.50 3.98 3.90
C GLU A 103 15.46 4.61 2.88
N THR A 104 15.87 3.87 1.85
CA THR A 104 16.72 4.37 0.76
C THR A 104 16.09 5.56 0.03
N GLN A 105 14.77 5.57 -0.14
CA GLN A 105 14.02 6.66 -0.75
C GLN A 105 13.78 7.86 0.21
N GLY A 106 14.23 7.78 1.47
CA GLY A 106 14.04 8.85 2.46
C GLY A 106 12.57 9.01 2.89
N VAL A 107 11.77 7.96 2.81
CA VAL A 107 10.35 7.98 3.19
C VAL A 107 10.22 7.82 4.70
N CYS A 108 9.44 8.70 5.33
CA CYS A 108 9.12 8.54 6.75
C CYS A 108 8.05 7.46 6.91
N VAL A 109 8.40 6.33 7.53
CA VAL A 109 7.49 5.20 7.76
C VAL A 109 7.18 5.09 9.25
N THR A 110 5.90 5.08 9.62
CA THR A 110 5.44 4.94 11.01
C THR A 110 4.28 3.96 11.12
N VAL A 111 4.20 3.24 12.23
CA VAL A 111 3.00 2.48 12.61
C VAL A 111 2.11 3.34 13.52
N LEU A 112 0.78 3.27 13.34
CA LEU A 112 -0.19 3.84 14.26
C LEU A 112 -0.58 2.79 15.31
N GLY A 113 -0.12 2.99 16.55
CA GLY A 113 -0.34 2.09 17.67
C GLY A 113 0.92 1.90 18.53
N PRO A 114 0.79 1.19 19.67
CA PRO A 114 1.89 0.96 20.59
C PRO A 114 2.88 -0.12 20.12
N ASP A 115 2.49 -0.97 19.16
CA ASP A 115 3.36 -2.00 18.60
C ASP A 115 4.14 -1.41 17.41
N PRO A 116 5.48 -1.45 17.41
CA PRO A 116 6.28 -0.95 16.30
C PRO A 116 6.32 -1.92 15.10
N ARG A 117 5.81 -3.14 15.22
CA ARG A 117 5.82 -4.11 14.11
C ARG A 117 4.94 -3.63 12.96
N PHE A 118 5.51 -3.67 11.77
CA PHE A 118 4.88 -3.19 10.56
C PHE A 118 3.78 -4.17 10.11
N PRO A 119 2.56 -3.71 9.81
CA PRO A 119 1.47 -4.58 9.38
C PRO A 119 1.70 -5.12 7.96
N ASP A 120 1.25 -6.35 7.73
CA ASP A 120 1.37 -7.07 6.46
C ASP A 120 -0.03 -7.22 5.84
N PHE A 121 -0.76 -6.10 5.78
CA PHE A 121 -2.09 -5.91 5.21
C PHE A 121 -3.20 -6.71 5.91
N PHE A 122 -3.26 -8.04 5.74
CA PHE A 122 -4.23 -8.89 6.43
C PHE A 122 -3.79 -9.32 7.83
N THR A 123 -2.52 -9.16 8.20
CA THR A 123 -2.08 -9.38 9.59
C THR A 123 -1.66 -8.10 10.28
N ARG A 124 -1.94 -8.04 11.58
CA ARG A 124 -1.62 -6.89 12.44
C ARG A 124 -0.15 -6.54 12.44
N GLU A 125 0.67 -7.57 12.32
CA GLU A 125 2.12 -7.49 12.45
C GLU A 125 2.80 -8.43 11.44
N SER A 126 4.00 -8.03 11.07
CA SER A 126 5.00 -8.86 10.40
C SER A 126 6.15 -9.15 11.37
N SER A 127 7.17 -9.86 10.89
CA SER A 127 8.43 -10.05 11.62
C SER A 127 9.32 -8.80 11.65
N TYR A 128 8.91 -7.71 11.00
CA TYR A 128 9.71 -6.49 10.82
C TYR A 128 9.07 -5.30 11.53
N SER A 129 9.89 -4.42 12.07
CA SER A 129 9.44 -3.18 12.72
C SER A 129 9.59 -1.99 11.78
N ALA A 130 8.66 -1.04 11.89
CA ALA A 130 8.85 0.27 11.30
C ALA A 130 9.93 1.07 12.04
N PRO A 131 10.57 2.06 11.38
CA PRO A 131 11.53 2.95 12.01
C PRO A 131 10.95 3.74 13.20
N CYS A 132 9.65 4.01 13.19
CA CYS A 132 8.95 4.67 14.29
C CYS A 132 7.51 4.18 14.45
N HIS A 133 6.92 4.48 15.59
CA HIS A 133 5.50 4.28 15.86
C HIS A 133 4.94 5.52 16.57
N ILE A 134 3.63 5.72 16.44
CA ILE A 134 2.92 6.86 17.00
C ILE A 134 1.65 6.41 17.69
N GLU A 135 1.30 7.08 18.78
CA GLU A 135 0.17 6.67 19.63
C GLU A 135 -1.17 7.22 19.13
N SER A 136 -1.18 8.26 18.30
CA SER A 136 -2.42 8.89 17.87
C SER A 136 -2.35 9.63 16.53
N PRO A 137 -3.50 9.84 15.87
CA PRO A 137 -3.60 10.68 14.67
C PRO A 137 -3.16 12.14 14.88
N VAL A 138 -3.17 12.63 16.12
CA VAL A 138 -2.68 13.99 16.44
C VAL A 138 -1.17 14.08 16.20
N VAL A 139 -0.43 13.03 16.58
CA VAL A 139 1.02 12.96 16.32
C VAL A 139 1.29 12.84 14.82
N ALA A 140 0.48 12.08 14.07
CA ALA A 140 0.57 12.03 12.61
C ALA A 140 0.41 13.42 11.97
N ALA A 141 -0.59 14.19 12.40
CA ALA A 141 -0.79 15.56 11.90
C ALA A 141 0.40 16.47 12.22
N LEU A 142 1.02 16.31 13.40
CA LEU A 142 2.24 17.03 13.76
C LEU A 142 3.42 16.64 12.87
N MET A 143 3.61 15.35 12.56
CA MET A 143 4.64 14.89 11.62
C MET A 143 4.46 15.52 10.24
N MET A 144 3.22 15.56 9.73
CA MET A 144 2.90 16.22 8.44
C MET A 144 3.29 17.70 8.45
N LYS A 145 2.95 18.42 9.54
CA LYS A 145 3.31 19.82 9.72
C LYS A 145 4.84 20.00 9.76
N LYS A 146 5.54 19.18 10.54
CA LYS A 146 7.00 19.25 10.69
C LYS A 146 7.74 18.93 9.39
N ARG A 147 7.26 17.95 8.62
CA ARG A 147 7.77 17.63 7.29
C ARG A 147 7.70 18.85 6.36
N ALA A 148 6.58 19.59 6.38
CA ALA A 148 6.43 20.81 5.59
C ALA A 148 7.36 21.94 6.07
N GLU A 149 7.49 22.16 7.38
CA GLU A 149 8.42 23.15 7.97
C GLU A 149 9.88 22.86 7.60
N LEU A 150 10.27 21.59 7.60
CA LEU A 150 11.62 21.13 7.23
C LEU A 150 11.86 21.06 5.72
N LYS A 151 10.85 21.35 4.89
CA LYS A 151 10.92 21.26 3.41
C LYS A 151 11.37 19.87 2.92
N ILE A 152 10.96 18.81 3.62
CA ILE A 152 11.22 17.42 3.22
C ILE A 152 10.25 17.04 2.10
N ASN A 153 10.82 16.66 0.95
CA ASN A 153 10.08 16.40 -0.30
C ASN A 153 9.66 14.94 -0.50
N SER A 154 9.83 14.08 0.52
CA SER A 154 9.26 12.74 0.54
C SER A 154 7.88 12.72 1.20
N GLY A 155 7.14 11.63 1.01
CA GLY A 155 5.88 11.32 1.66
C GLY A 155 6.06 10.77 3.07
N ILE A 156 4.93 10.52 3.73
CA ILE A 156 4.87 9.79 5.00
C ILE A 156 3.98 8.57 4.79
N LEU A 157 4.45 7.38 5.13
CA LEU A 157 3.63 6.18 5.19
C LEU A 157 3.20 5.95 6.65
N ILE A 158 1.90 6.05 6.89
CA ILE A 158 1.29 5.70 8.18
C ILE A 158 0.63 4.33 8.01
N ALA A 159 1.28 3.31 8.57
CA ALA A 159 0.79 1.95 8.55
C ALA A 159 -0.16 1.73 9.75
N VAL A 160 -1.39 1.34 9.47
CA VAL A 160 -2.43 1.09 10.47
C VAL A 160 -2.68 -0.41 10.54
N PRO A 161 -2.48 -1.09 11.67
CA PRO A 161 -2.78 -2.52 11.79
C PRO A 161 -4.28 -2.81 11.63
N ILE A 162 -4.62 -3.97 11.05
CA ILE A 162 -6.01 -4.47 11.02
C ILE A 162 -6.58 -4.55 12.45
N PRO A 163 -7.87 -4.24 12.69
CA PRO A 163 -8.46 -4.34 14.02
C PRO A 163 -8.38 -5.76 14.59
N GLN A 164 -8.34 -5.87 15.92
CA GLN A 164 -8.14 -7.14 16.61
C GLN A 164 -9.28 -8.13 16.35
N GLU A 165 -10.51 -7.63 16.22
CA GLU A 165 -11.70 -8.41 15.88
C GLU A 165 -11.61 -9.12 14.53
N HIS A 166 -10.75 -8.64 13.63
CA HIS A 166 -10.57 -9.15 12.27
C HIS A 166 -9.30 -9.99 12.09
N GLU A 167 -8.51 -10.17 13.15
CA GLU A 167 -7.21 -10.82 13.07
C GLU A 167 -7.29 -12.29 12.65
N ALA A 168 -8.29 -13.03 13.14
CA ALA A 168 -8.47 -14.44 12.81
C ALA A 168 -8.79 -14.65 11.32
N GLU A 169 -9.69 -13.82 10.77
CA GLU A 169 -10.04 -13.83 9.34
C GLU A 169 -8.83 -13.42 8.50
N GLY A 170 -8.11 -12.39 8.95
CA GLY A 170 -6.88 -11.92 8.32
C GLY A 170 -5.79 -13.00 8.22
N LYS A 171 -5.62 -13.80 9.27
CA LYS A 171 -4.67 -14.93 9.27
C LYS A 171 -5.04 -16.00 8.25
N GLN A 172 -6.33 -16.37 8.14
CA GLN A 172 -6.78 -17.34 7.14
C GLN A 172 -6.51 -16.86 5.71
N ILE A 173 -6.74 -15.57 5.45
CA ILE A 173 -6.45 -14.97 4.14
C ILE A 173 -4.94 -14.95 3.88
N LYS A 174 -4.11 -14.68 4.89
CA LYS A 174 -2.66 -14.73 4.76
C LYS A 174 -2.16 -16.13 4.39
N ASP A 175 -2.67 -17.17 5.04
CA ASP A 175 -2.29 -18.55 4.75
C ASP A 175 -2.62 -18.90 3.27
N ALA A 176 -3.80 -18.48 2.79
CA ALA A 176 -4.19 -18.62 1.39
C ALA A 176 -3.28 -17.85 0.41
N ILE A 177 -2.79 -16.67 0.82
CA ILE A 177 -1.83 -15.88 0.02
C ILE A 177 -0.48 -16.59 -0.05
N GLU A 178 0.00 -17.14 1.06
CA GLU A 178 1.27 -17.88 1.07
C GLU A 178 1.22 -19.13 0.20
N GLU A 179 0.08 -19.82 0.15
CA GLU A 179 -0.17 -20.91 -0.79
C GLU A 179 -0.14 -20.41 -2.24
N ALA A 180 -0.94 -19.38 -2.55
CA ALA A 180 -1.04 -18.84 -3.91
C ALA A 180 0.29 -18.27 -4.45
N VAL A 181 1.12 -17.68 -3.59
CA VAL A 181 2.45 -17.19 -3.98
C VAL A 181 3.35 -18.35 -4.39
N LYS A 182 3.39 -19.44 -3.60
CA LYS A 182 4.20 -20.64 -3.92
C LYS A 182 3.76 -21.29 -5.23
N GLU A 183 2.45 -21.32 -5.49
CA GLU A 183 1.94 -21.80 -6.78
C GLU A 183 2.34 -20.88 -7.93
N ALA A 184 2.24 -19.55 -7.74
CA ALA A 184 2.57 -18.56 -8.76
C ALA A 184 4.03 -18.64 -9.21
N GLU A 185 4.96 -18.88 -8.28
CA GLU A 185 6.40 -19.06 -8.56
C GLU A 185 6.67 -20.16 -9.60
N LEU A 186 5.80 -21.17 -9.71
CA LEU A 186 5.93 -22.28 -10.64
C LEU A 186 5.11 -22.09 -11.93
N ALA A 187 4.11 -21.21 -11.91
CA ALA A 187 3.09 -21.11 -12.96
C ALA A 187 3.20 -19.87 -13.84
N VAL A 188 3.58 -18.72 -13.27
CA VAL A 188 3.50 -17.41 -13.95
C VAL A 188 4.69 -16.52 -13.60
N SER A 189 4.98 -15.52 -14.44
CA SER A 189 6.06 -14.55 -14.19
C SER A 189 5.68 -13.14 -14.66
N GLY A 190 6.37 -12.13 -14.14
CA GLY A 190 6.14 -10.73 -14.48
C GLY A 190 4.74 -10.25 -14.15
N ARG A 191 4.12 -9.50 -15.07
CA ARG A 191 2.83 -8.82 -14.87
C ARG A 191 1.65 -9.74 -14.57
N ASP A 192 1.78 -11.04 -14.85
CA ASP A 192 0.70 -12.02 -14.69
C ASP A 192 0.69 -12.64 -13.27
N VAL A 193 1.73 -12.42 -12.47
CA VAL A 193 1.85 -12.92 -11.08
C VAL A 193 0.75 -12.37 -10.18
N THR A 194 0.53 -11.06 -10.16
CA THR A 194 -0.48 -10.45 -9.29
C THR A 194 -1.91 -10.88 -9.64
N PRO A 195 -2.37 -10.86 -10.91
CA PRO A 195 -3.67 -11.40 -11.28
C PRO A 195 -3.86 -12.86 -10.87
N TYR A 196 -2.84 -13.70 -11.09
CA TYR A 196 -2.88 -15.12 -10.70
C TYR A 196 -3.10 -15.28 -9.18
N ILE A 197 -2.28 -14.61 -8.37
CA ILE A 197 -2.37 -14.70 -6.90
C ILE A 197 -3.74 -14.22 -6.42
N LEU A 198 -4.25 -13.09 -6.94
CA LEU A 198 -5.55 -12.57 -6.53
C LEU A 198 -6.69 -13.51 -6.88
N GLN A 199 -6.66 -14.12 -8.06
CA GLN A 199 -7.65 -15.12 -8.46
C GLN A 199 -7.57 -16.34 -7.54
N ARG A 200 -6.37 -16.87 -7.30
CA ARG A 200 -6.18 -18.06 -6.48
C ARG A 200 -6.61 -17.85 -5.03
N VAL A 201 -6.28 -16.69 -4.45
CA VAL A 201 -6.75 -16.29 -3.11
C VAL A 201 -8.27 -16.16 -3.07
N HIS A 202 -8.90 -15.63 -4.13
CA HIS A 202 -10.35 -15.57 -4.22
C HIS A 202 -10.97 -16.97 -4.20
N GLU A 203 -10.40 -17.92 -4.95
CA GLU A 203 -10.83 -19.33 -4.99
C GLU A 203 -10.67 -20.02 -3.64
N ILE A 204 -9.52 -19.87 -2.97
CA ILE A 204 -9.23 -20.49 -1.66
C ILE A 204 -10.14 -19.90 -0.56
N THR A 205 -10.34 -18.58 -0.56
CA THR A 205 -11.08 -17.87 0.50
C THR A 205 -12.59 -17.76 0.26
N GLY A 206 -13.10 -18.27 -0.87
CA GLY A 206 -14.51 -18.10 -1.27
C GLY A 206 -14.94 -16.62 -1.33
N GLY A 207 -14.01 -15.72 -1.67
CA GLY A 207 -14.24 -14.27 -1.75
C GLY A 207 -14.22 -13.50 -0.43
N GLN A 208 -13.89 -14.13 0.71
CA GLN A 208 -13.78 -13.44 2.01
C GLN A 208 -12.68 -12.36 2.01
N SER A 209 -11.58 -12.57 1.27
CA SER A 209 -10.47 -11.62 1.12
C SER A 209 -10.91 -10.22 0.69
N LEU A 210 -11.88 -10.11 -0.22
CA LEU A 210 -12.40 -8.82 -0.71
C LEU A 210 -13.25 -8.08 0.32
N LYS A 211 -13.99 -8.81 1.16
CA LYS A 211 -14.86 -8.20 2.18
C LYS A 211 -14.05 -7.52 3.29
N LEU A 212 -12.88 -8.07 3.61
CA LEU A 212 -12.04 -7.60 4.71
C LEU A 212 -11.20 -6.36 4.36
N CYS A 213 -10.86 -6.16 3.07
CA CYS A 213 -9.95 -5.08 2.65
C CYS A 213 -10.44 -3.64 2.88
N PHE A 214 -11.76 -3.42 2.95
CA PHE A 214 -12.31 -2.06 2.76
C PHE A 214 -12.93 -1.38 3.99
N PRO A 215 -13.62 -2.08 4.91
CA PRO A 215 -14.39 -1.36 5.95
C PRO A 215 -13.52 -0.67 7.01
N TRP A 216 -12.44 -1.32 7.46
CA TRP A 216 -11.79 -0.91 8.69
C TRP A 216 -10.81 0.25 8.51
N ILE A 217 -10.07 0.31 7.39
CA ILE A 217 -9.07 1.36 7.21
C ILE A 217 -9.68 2.76 7.01
N LEU A 218 -10.94 2.79 6.56
CA LEU A 218 -11.74 4.02 6.44
C LEU A 218 -12.47 4.40 7.73
N SER A 219 -12.36 3.57 8.78
CA SER A 219 -13.04 3.79 10.06
C SER A 219 -12.23 4.66 11.04
N TYR A 220 -11.01 5.06 10.68
CA TYR A 220 -10.14 5.96 11.45
C TYR A 220 -10.25 7.45 11.05
#